data_AF-A0AAD8AKC0-F1
#
_entry.id   AF-A0AAD8AKC0-F1
#
_cell.length_a   1.000
_cell.length_b   1.000
_cell.length_c   1.000
_cell.angle_alpha   90.00
_cell.angle_beta   90.00
_cell.angle_gamma   90.00
#
_symmetry.space_group_name_H-M   'P 1'
#
loop_
_entity.id
_entity.type
_entity.pdbx_description
1 polymer ?
#
loop_
_entity_poly.entity_id
_entity_poly.type
_entity_poly.pdbx_seq_one_letter_code
_entity_poly.pdbx_strand_id
1 'polypeptide(L)' 'DPIKKEVSKTFGFCCWKSGPLNVVLSLPVGGYVPGQDIPVTVDIENGSDIPIREVKCTLRKVRILSVMFSVYRGMTSK' A
#
# COMPACT_ATOMS: atom_id res chain seq x y z
N ASP A 1 14.18 6.77 -11.11
CA ASP A 1 14.05 5.31 -11.36
C ASP A 1 12.60 4.87 -11.25
N PRO A 2 12.18 3.87 -12.06
CA PRO A 2 10.85 3.32 -12.01
C PRO A 2 10.57 2.66 -10.65
N ILE A 3 9.38 2.89 -10.11
CA ILE A 3 8.93 2.25 -8.88
C ILE A 3 8.15 1.00 -9.25
N LYS A 4 8.54 -0.13 -8.67
CA LYS A 4 7.82 -1.40 -8.78
C LYS A 4 7.41 -1.89 -7.40
N LYS A 5 6.20 -2.41 -7.28
CA LYS A 5 5.69 -3.01 -6.05
C LYS A 5 4.93 -4.28 -6.37
N GLU A 6 5.31 -5.37 -5.71
CA GLU A 6 4.74 -6.69 -5.92
C GLU A 6 3.94 -7.12 -4.68
N VAL A 7 2.78 -7.70 -4.91
CA VAL A 7 1.89 -8.22 -3.87
C VAL A 7 1.37 -9.57 -4.33
N SER A 8 1.52 -10.60 -3.50
CA SER A 8 0.94 -11.92 -3.72
C SER A 8 -0.05 -12.25 -2.61
N LYS A 9 -1.21 -12.80 -2.98
CA LYS A 9 -2.25 -13.20 -2.04
C LYS A 9 -2.80 -14.57 -2.40
N THR A 10 -2.97 -15.43 -1.40
CA THR A 10 -3.60 -16.74 -1.55
C THR A 10 -4.95 -16.75 -0.85
N PHE A 11 -5.93 -17.43 -1.43
CA PHE A 11 -7.25 -17.62 -0.83
C PHE A 11 -7.42 -19.08 -0.42
N GLY A 12 -8.26 -19.37 0.57
CA GLY A 12 -8.47 -20.75 1.01
C GLY A 12 -9.12 -20.86 2.38
N PHE A 13 -9.59 -22.07 2.70
CA PHE A 13 -10.15 -22.42 4.00
C PHE A 13 -9.64 -23.80 4.44
N CYS A 14 -9.10 -23.85 5.66
CA CYS A 14 -8.54 -25.05 6.29
C CYS A 14 -7.46 -25.76 5.44
N CYS A 15 -7.81 -26.83 4.73
CA CYS A 15 -6.88 -27.68 3.96
C CYS A 15 -6.83 -27.36 2.46
N TRP A 16 -7.75 -26.55 1.93
CA TRP A 16 -7.76 -26.15 0.53
C TRP A 16 -7.30 -24.70 0.37
N LYS A 17 -6.19 -24.52 -0.34
CA LYS A 17 -5.69 -23.23 -0.78
C LYS A 17 -5.87 -23.15 -2.29
N SER A 18 -6.39 -22.04 -2.78
CA SER A 18 -6.36 -21.71 -4.20
C SER A 18 -4.92 -21.47 -4.64
N GLY A 19 -4.68 -21.39 -5.95
CA GLY A 19 -3.45 -20.77 -6.45
C GLY A 19 -3.36 -19.28 -6.04
N PRO A 20 -2.16 -18.67 -6.16
CA PRO A 20 -1.94 -17.29 -5.76
C PRO A 20 -2.50 -16.30 -6.78
N LEU A 21 -2.93 -15.15 -6.29
CA LEU A 21 -3.16 -13.93 -7.05
C LEU A 21 -1.94 -13.03 -6.90
N ASN A 22 -1.19 -12.84 -7.98
CA ASN A 22 -0.03 -11.95 -8.02
C ASN A 22 -0.42 -10.62 -8.68
N VAL A 23 0.02 -9.52 -8.08
CA VAL A 23 -0.22 -8.16 -8.58
C VAL A 23 1.10 -7.40 -8.57
N VAL A 24 1.49 -6.86 -9.71
CA VAL A 24 2.67 -6.01 -9.87
C VAL A 24 2.22 -4.62 -10.29
N LEU A 25 2.52 -3.62 -9.45
CA LEU A 25 2.28 -2.22 -9.76
C LEU A 25 3.59 -1.56 -10.19
N SER A 26 3.56 -0.86 -11.32
CA SER A 26 4.71 -0.13 -11.86
C SER A 26 4.36 1.34 -12.12
N LEU A 27 5.26 2.24 -11.72
CA LEU A 27 5.25 3.67 -12.04
C LEU A 27 6.59 4.04 -12.70
N PRO A 28 6.61 4.89 -13.74
CA PRO A 28 7.85 5.31 -14.38
C PRO A 28 8.75 6.16 -13.48
N VAL A 29 8.16 6.92 -12.56
CA VAL A 29 8.85 7.79 -11.60
C VAL A 29 8.13 7.83 -10.25
N GLY A 30 8.84 8.27 -9.21
CA GLY A 30 8.30 8.38 -7.85
C GLY A 30 7.65 9.71 -7.49
N GLY A 31 7.84 10.75 -8.29
CA GLY A 31 7.33 12.09 -8.04
C GLY A 31 6.53 12.61 -9.22
N TYR A 32 5.39 13.23 -8.94
CA TYR A 32 4.51 13.88 -9.90
C TYR A 32 4.11 15.26 -9.38
N VAL A 33 3.89 16.20 -10.29
CA VAL A 33 3.41 17.54 -9.92
C VAL A 33 1.88 17.61 -9.95
N PRO A 34 1.26 18.55 -9.23
CA PRO A 34 -0.19 18.76 -9.31
C PRO A 34 -0.64 19.03 -10.76
N GLY A 35 -1.72 18.35 -11.18
CA GLY A 35 -2.27 18.46 -12.54
C GLY A 35 -1.61 17.54 -13.57
N GLN A 36 -0.54 16.82 -13.21
CA GLN A 36 0.07 15.82 -14.08
C GLN A 36 -0.69 14.50 -14.01
N ASP A 37 -0.88 13.85 -15.16
CA ASP A 37 -1.39 12.48 -15.21
C ASP A 37 -0.34 11.50 -14.65
N ILE A 38 -0.79 10.60 -13.78
CA ILE A 38 0.05 9.57 -13.16
C ILE A 38 -0.18 8.25 -13.92
N PRO A 39 0.73 7.84 -14.83
CA PRO A 39 0.61 6.57 -15.50
C PRO A 39 0.88 5.43 -14.50
N VAL A 40 -0.14 4.60 -14.28
CA VAL A 40 -0.06 3.41 -13.42
C VAL A 40 -0.23 2.16 -14.29
N THR A 41 0.76 1.28 -14.28
CA THR A 41 0.64 -0.05 -14.88
C THR A 41 0.41 -1.07 -13.77
N VAL A 42 -0.61 -1.93 -13.95
CA VAL A 42 -0.94 -3.00 -13.00
C VAL A 42 -1.01 -4.31 -13.77
N ASP A 43 -0.04 -5.18 -13.53
CA ASP A 43 -0.03 -6.54 -14.07
C ASP A 43 -0.64 -7.48 -13.04
N ILE A 44 -1.62 -8.28 -13.45
CA ILE A 44 -2.35 -9.18 -12.56
C ILE A 44 -2.32 -10.59 -13.13
N GLU A 45 -1.79 -11.52 -12.34
CA GLU A 45 -1.80 -12.94 -12.64
C GLU A 45 -2.73 -13.64 -11.65
N ASN A 46 -3.91 -14.03 -12.12
CA ASN A 46 -4.86 -14.78 -11.30
C ASN A 46 -4.63 -16.29 -11.46
N GLY A 47 -3.78 -16.85 -10.60
CA GLY A 47 -3.64 -18.30 -10.48
C GLY A 47 -4.70 -18.93 -9.58
N SER A 48 -5.63 -18.15 -9.02
CA SER A 48 -6.67 -18.64 -8.11
C SER A 48 -7.95 -19.03 -8.84
N ASP A 49 -8.73 -19.92 -8.23
CA ASP A 49 -10.06 -20.32 -8.73
C ASP A 49 -11.16 -19.27 -8.42
N ILE A 50 -10.78 -18.10 -7.88
CA ILE A 50 -11.69 -17.03 -7.49
C ILE A 50 -11.67 -15.93 -8.57
N PRO A 51 -12.84 -15.52 -9.10
CA PRO A 51 -12.89 -14.48 -10.12
C PRO A 51 -12.61 -13.09 -9.54
N ILE A 52 -11.80 -12.30 -10.24
CA ILE A 52 -11.56 -10.89 -9.91
C ILE A 52 -12.76 -10.08 -10.37
N ARG A 53 -13.40 -9.33 -9.46
CA ARG A 53 -14.58 -8.51 -9.76
C ARG A 53 -14.25 -7.05 -10.07
N GLU A 54 -13.24 -6.51 -9.42
CA GLU A 54 -12.88 -5.09 -9.51
C GLU A 54 -11.39 -4.92 -9.26
N VAL A 55 -10.76 -4.00 -10.01
CA VAL A 55 -9.41 -3.50 -9.76
C VAL A 55 -9.53 -2.00 -9.53
N LYS A 56 -9.07 -1.53 -8.38
CA LYS A 56 -9.21 -0.13 -7.97
C LYS A 56 -7.87 0.49 -7.61
N CYS A 57 -7.52 1.56 -8.29
CA CYS A 57 -6.37 2.40 -7.98
C CYS A 57 -6.84 3.67 -7.25
N THR A 58 -6.28 3.97 -6.08
CA THR A 58 -6.61 5.19 -5.32
C THR A 58 -5.35 5.93 -4.90
N LEU A 59 -5.26 7.22 -5.22
CA LEU A 59 -4.24 8.11 -4.67
C LEU A 59 -4.66 8.56 -3.26
N ARG A 60 -3.81 8.33 -2.26
CA ARG A 60 -4.08 8.70 -0.86
C ARG A 60 -3.03 9.66 -0.32
N LYS A 61 -3.49 10.72 0.35
CA LYS A 61 -2.62 11.64 1.09
C LYS A 61 -2.46 11.16 2.53
N VAL A 62 -1.24 10.81 2.94
CA VAL A 62 -0.92 10.46 4.33
C VAL A 62 -0.49 11.71 5.07
N ARG A 63 -1.03 11.95 6.27
CA ARG A 63 -0.57 13.00 7.19
C ARG A 63 -0.14 12.37 8.50
N ILE A 64 1.07 12.69 8.96
CA ILE A 64 1.58 12.27 10.26
C ILE A 64 1.75 13.55 11.09
N LEU A 65 1.03 13.63 12.21
CA LEU A 65 1.18 14.69 13.20
C LEU A 65 1.71 14.06 14.48
N SER A 66 2.85 14.54 14.96
CA SER A 66 3.44 14.10 16.22
C SER A 66 3.39 15.27 17.20
N VAL A 67 2.73 15.07 18.34
CA VAL A 67 2.74 16.02 19.46
C VAL A 67 3.52 15.36 20.59
N MET A 68 4.63 15.97 20.98
CA MET A 68 5.44 15.52 22.11
C MET A 68 5.16 16.40 23.31
N PHE A 69 4.95 15.80 24.48
CA PHE A 69 4.85 16.51 25.76
C PHE A 69 6.06 16.15 26.62
N SER A 70 6.80 17.16 27.07
CA SER A 70 7.84 16.99 28.09
C SER A 70 7.25 17.30 29.46
N VAL A 71 7.33 16.33 30.38
CA VAL A 71 6.96 16.53 31.79
C VAL A 71 8.14 17.18 32.50
N TYR A 72 7.99 18.46 32.87
CA TYR A 72 8.94 19.10 33.78
C TYR A 72 8.60 18.64 35.21
N ARG A 73 9.46 17.80 35.80
CA ARG A 73 9.36 17.45 37.23
C ARG A 73 9.65 18.70 38.05
N GLY A 74 8.65 19.21 38.77
CA GLY A 74 8.80 20.33 39.69
C GLY A 74 9.78 20.00 40.81
N MET A 75 10.73 20.90 41.06
CA MET A 75 11.59 20.89 42.25
C MET A 75 10.72 21.10 43.49
N THR A 76 10.64 20.10 44.36
CA THR A 76 10.08 20.26 45.70
C THR A 76 11.06 21.07 46.54
N SER A 77 10.70 22.31 46.91
CA SER A 77 11.40 23.04 47.96
C SER A 77 11.07 22.38 49.31
N LYS A 78 12.10 21.96 50.04
CA LYS A 78 12.03 21.82 51.50
C LYS A 78 12.40 23.15 52.13
#